data_AF-A0A0Q4Q6E1-F1
#
_entry.id   AF-A0A0Q4Q6E1-F1
#
_cell.length_a   1.000
_cell.length_b   1.000
_cell.length_c   1.000
_cell.angle_alpha   90.00
_cell.angle_beta   90.00
_cell.angle_gamma   90.00
#
_symmetry.space_group_name_H-M   'P 1'
#
loop_
_entity.id
_entity.type
_entity.pdbx_description
1 polymer ?
#
loop_
_entity_poly.entity_id
_entity_poly.type
_entity_poly.pdbx_seq_one_letter_code
_entity_poly.pdbx_strand_id
1 'polypeptide(L)'
;MRNRQQSSTTESYRMITGPRADEAIRPSDARLYHRGHVFGTALEGGASITIGLSSASKIWSNRSLRLFELLEWCGGVARKLHDRKAAVTGSKIDLLQTGKTVSKIPAPVMLADWEDRGFYVAPPLVAYLASGHRQTGPISDMSLWVESSDDQRVVLRVDGDELSTRLTYDISRTPLFAYLNDAQTRVEVVRHRSTEDLVNVLNDDPLHLLLVDGSRLTGAVHYAPPADGFEPFDISLVEPIDWASEGVDVQIEFAEGAAQPASIQGYLARALDRSENEVVYWDHGSGETADFVTFSRLAEGVQILFYHCKSSGGTSPGNRVGDVYEVCGQAVKGLIWCDLRRLVARLLQRFRNGTGQAKFIRGDEALLAALASVAPASFEMVVVQPGIANVKPEQKIAEVLASANSYVVGAGLAELRIWGSAKPKK
;
A
#
# COMPACT_ATOMS: atom_id res chain seq x y z
N MET A 1 -19.98 3.79 -0.74
CA MET A 1 -18.99 2.75 -1.07
C MET A 1 -17.62 3.25 -0.67
N ARG A 2 -16.80 2.43 -0.01
CA ARG A 2 -15.45 2.82 0.46
C ARG A 2 -14.39 2.29 -0.49
N ASN A 3 -13.41 3.11 -0.82
CA ASN A 3 -12.31 2.69 -1.68
C ASN A 3 -11.47 1.61 -0.96
N ARG A 4 -11.01 0.61 -1.71
CA ARG A 4 -10.14 -0.47 -1.24
C ARG A 4 -8.68 -0.04 -1.18
N GLN A 5 -8.31 0.95 -1.97
CA GLN A 5 -6.93 1.38 -2.16
C GLN A 5 -6.62 2.65 -1.38
N GLN A 6 -5.39 2.70 -0.89
CA GLN A 6 -4.84 3.86 -0.20
C GLN A 6 -4.03 4.68 -1.19
N SER A 7 -4.68 5.55 -1.95
CA SER A 7 -4.00 6.54 -2.78
C SER A 7 -4.48 7.95 -2.45
N SER A 8 -3.62 8.95 -2.72
CA SER A 8 -4.02 10.36 -2.64
C SER A 8 -4.83 10.85 -3.83
N THR A 9 -4.67 10.18 -4.96
CA THR A 9 -5.21 10.52 -6.28
C THR A 9 -6.64 10.04 -6.48
N THR A 10 -7.12 9.09 -5.67
CA THR A 10 -8.48 8.54 -5.79
C THR A 10 -9.40 8.98 -4.66
N GLU A 11 -10.69 9.02 -4.96
CA GLU A 11 -11.75 9.26 -4.00
C GLU A 11 -11.78 8.16 -2.92
N SER A 12 -11.73 8.55 -1.64
CA SER A 12 -11.79 7.62 -0.51
C SER A 12 -13.20 7.05 -0.30
N TYR A 13 -14.22 7.80 -0.73
CA TYR A 13 -15.62 7.46 -0.54
C TYR A 13 -16.49 7.92 -1.71
N ARG A 14 -17.32 7.02 -2.25
CA ARG A 14 -18.34 7.35 -3.26
C ARG A 14 -19.74 7.15 -2.69
N MET A 15 -20.60 8.17 -2.80
CA MET A 15 -22.03 8.06 -2.48
C MET A 15 -22.85 8.02 -3.75
N ILE A 16 -23.75 7.05 -3.82
CA ILE A 16 -24.78 6.97 -4.86
C ILE A 16 -26.12 6.99 -4.13
N THR A 17 -27.00 7.90 -4.53
CA THR A 17 -28.32 8.09 -3.93
C THR A 17 -29.38 8.17 -5.03
N GLY A 18 -30.59 7.71 -4.71
CA GLY A 18 -31.71 7.68 -5.66
C GLY A 18 -32.52 6.38 -5.55
N PRO A 19 -33.68 6.32 -6.22
CA PRO A 19 -34.60 5.19 -6.11
C PRO A 19 -34.05 3.86 -6.67
N ARG A 20 -33.06 3.92 -7.56
CA ARG A 20 -32.35 2.76 -8.14
C ARG A 20 -30.84 2.90 -8.03
N ALA A 21 -30.37 3.34 -6.86
CA ALA A 21 -28.95 3.60 -6.61
C ALA A 21 -28.07 2.34 -6.77
N ASP A 22 -28.62 1.16 -6.49
CA ASP A 22 -27.95 -0.12 -6.72
C ASP A 22 -27.66 -0.34 -8.21
N GLU A 23 -28.60 -0.01 -9.11
CA GLU A 23 -28.41 -0.21 -10.57
C GLU A 23 -27.22 0.57 -11.15
N ALA A 24 -26.82 1.67 -10.50
CA ALA A 24 -25.68 2.46 -10.91
C ALA A 24 -24.33 1.83 -10.54
N ILE A 25 -24.30 0.82 -9.67
CA ILE A 25 -23.09 0.07 -9.32
C ILE A 25 -22.67 -0.78 -10.52
N ARG A 26 -21.44 -0.58 -11.00
CA ARG A 26 -20.85 -1.31 -12.12
C ARG A 26 -19.86 -2.37 -11.63
N PRO A 27 -19.59 -3.44 -12.40
CA PRO A 27 -18.52 -4.38 -12.09
C PRO A 27 -17.14 -3.71 -11.92
N SER A 28 -16.87 -2.64 -12.66
CA SER A 28 -15.65 -1.83 -12.48
C SER A 28 -15.56 -1.19 -11.08
N ASP A 29 -16.70 -0.77 -10.51
CA ASP A 29 -16.75 -0.22 -9.16
C ASP A 29 -16.43 -1.30 -8.11
N ALA A 30 -16.86 -2.54 -8.34
CA ALA A 30 -16.56 -3.65 -7.44
C ALA A 30 -15.05 -3.96 -7.33
N ARG A 31 -14.24 -3.56 -8.33
CA ARG A 31 -12.78 -3.68 -8.29
C ARG A 31 -12.13 -2.67 -7.34
N LEU A 32 -12.68 -1.47 -7.28
CA LEU A 32 -12.13 -0.35 -6.51
C LEU A 32 -12.77 -0.18 -5.14
N TYR A 33 -14.02 -0.56 -4.96
CA TYR A 33 -14.77 -0.28 -3.74
C TYR A 33 -15.27 -1.55 -3.04
N HIS A 34 -15.45 -1.43 -1.72
CA HIS A 34 -16.21 -2.37 -0.90
C HIS A 34 -17.43 -1.66 -0.30
N ARG A 35 -18.35 -2.43 0.29
CA ARG A 35 -19.52 -1.88 0.97
C ARG A 35 -19.08 -0.99 2.13
N GLY A 36 -19.45 0.29 2.06
CA GLY A 36 -19.24 1.26 3.13
C GLY A 36 -20.49 1.34 4.02
N HIS A 37 -21.50 2.07 3.56
CA HIS A 37 -22.84 1.99 4.11
C HIS A 37 -23.87 1.74 3.01
N VAL A 38 -24.99 1.15 3.41
CA VAL A 38 -26.18 0.95 2.59
C VAL A 38 -27.37 1.35 3.43
N PHE A 39 -28.29 2.13 2.86
CA PHE A 39 -29.59 2.43 3.44
C PHE A 39 -30.64 2.30 2.36
N GLY A 40 -31.72 1.58 2.65
CA GLY A 40 -32.75 1.34 1.65
C GLY A 40 -34.01 0.72 2.22
N THR A 41 -34.93 0.43 1.31
CA THR A 41 -36.18 -0.26 1.61
C THR A 41 -36.00 -1.76 1.37
N ALA A 42 -36.56 -2.59 2.23
CA ALA A 42 -36.56 -4.05 2.15
C ALA A 42 -37.95 -4.60 2.49
N LEU A 43 -38.18 -5.89 2.22
CA LEU A 43 -39.39 -6.60 2.61
C LEU A 43 -39.09 -7.54 3.78
N GLU A 44 -39.91 -7.48 4.83
CA GLU A 44 -39.87 -8.39 5.96
C GLU A 44 -41.28 -8.88 6.27
N GLY A 45 -41.53 -10.19 6.15
CA GLY A 45 -42.87 -10.76 6.35
C GLY A 45 -43.94 -10.19 5.42
N GLY A 46 -43.55 -9.74 4.21
CA GLY A 46 -44.44 -9.08 3.25
C GLY A 46 -44.67 -7.59 3.48
N ALA A 47 -44.18 -7.03 4.59
CA ALA A 47 -44.24 -5.60 4.87
C ALA A 47 -42.99 -4.87 4.38
N SER A 48 -43.19 -3.65 3.87
CA SER A 48 -42.09 -2.75 3.53
C SER A 48 -41.46 -2.17 4.80
N ILE A 49 -40.14 -2.29 4.91
CA ILE A 49 -39.34 -1.74 6.01
C ILE A 49 -38.18 -0.93 5.44
N THR A 50 -37.63 -0.02 6.24
CA THR A 50 -36.33 0.59 5.95
C THR A 50 -35.26 -0.01 6.82
N ILE A 51 -34.08 -0.24 6.26
CA ILE A 51 -32.91 -0.69 7.02
C ILE A 51 -31.65 -0.04 6.47
N GLY A 52 -30.80 0.37 7.40
CA GLY A 52 -29.46 0.85 7.13
C GLY A 52 -28.44 -0.03 7.83
N LEU A 53 -27.31 -0.24 7.16
CA LEU A 53 -26.16 -0.93 7.69
C LEU A 53 -24.87 -0.25 7.25
N SER A 54 -23.86 -0.31 8.09
CA SER A 54 -22.53 0.24 7.83
C SER A 54 -21.47 -0.79 8.18
N SER A 55 -20.38 -0.78 7.42
CA SER A 55 -19.15 -1.53 7.70
C SER A 55 -18.53 -1.16 9.05
N ALA A 56 -18.92 -0.02 9.64
CA ALA A 56 -18.56 0.37 11.00
C ALA A 56 -19.48 -0.24 12.09
N SER A 57 -20.05 -1.44 11.83
CA SER A 57 -20.90 -2.19 12.76
C SER A 57 -22.12 -1.43 13.28
N LYS A 58 -22.73 -0.57 12.45
CA LYS A 58 -23.97 0.15 12.77
C LYS A 58 -25.12 -0.40 11.97
N ILE A 59 -26.26 -0.60 12.62
CA ILE A 59 -27.55 -0.96 12.00
C ILE A 59 -28.58 0.06 12.48
N TRP A 60 -29.38 0.60 11.56
CA TRP A 60 -30.40 1.60 11.89
C TRP A 60 -31.64 1.48 11.01
N SER A 61 -32.68 2.19 11.40
CA SER A 61 -33.93 2.35 10.64
C SER A 61 -34.44 3.77 10.88
N ASN A 62 -35.22 4.34 9.95
CA ASN A 62 -35.84 5.65 10.15
C ASN A 62 -37.26 5.55 10.75
N ARG A 63 -37.68 4.34 11.15
CA ARG A 63 -38.99 4.08 11.74
C ARG A 63 -39.10 4.68 13.14
N SER A 64 -40.24 5.28 13.45
CA SER A 64 -40.62 5.62 14.82
C SER A 64 -41.31 4.41 15.47
N LEU A 65 -40.77 3.95 16.58
CA LEU A 65 -41.23 2.76 17.31
C LEU A 65 -41.51 3.12 18.77
N ARG A 66 -42.51 2.47 19.37
CA ARG A 66 -42.71 2.40 20.81
C ARG A 66 -41.65 1.49 21.43
N LEU A 67 -41.44 1.59 22.75
CA LEU A 67 -40.38 0.84 23.45
C LEU A 67 -40.48 -0.68 23.21
N PHE A 68 -41.67 -1.27 23.29
CA PHE A 68 -41.85 -2.71 23.05
C PHE A 68 -41.53 -3.12 21.60
N GLU A 69 -41.93 -2.30 20.62
CA GLU A 69 -41.65 -2.53 19.21
C GLU A 69 -40.14 -2.41 18.90
N LEU A 70 -39.44 -1.50 19.60
CA LEU A 70 -37.99 -1.39 19.53
C LEU A 70 -37.29 -2.65 20.05
N LEU A 71 -37.74 -3.19 21.20
CA LEU A 71 -37.20 -4.44 21.74
C LEU A 71 -37.40 -5.62 20.79
N GLU A 72 -38.59 -5.72 20.18
CA GLU A 72 -38.89 -6.72 19.15
C GLU A 72 -37.99 -6.55 17.92
N TRP A 73 -37.80 -5.32 17.46
CA TRP A 73 -36.89 -5.02 16.34
C TRP A 73 -35.45 -5.43 16.66
N CYS A 74 -34.94 -5.09 17.84
CA CYS A 74 -33.61 -5.51 18.31
C CYS A 74 -33.49 -7.04 18.32
N GLY A 75 -34.52 -7.76 18.81
CA GLY A 75 -34.56 -9.23 18.77
C GLY A 75 -34.61 -9.80 17.34
N GLY A 76 -35.28 -9.12 16.41
CA GLY A 76 -35.27 -9.43 14.98
C GLY A 76 -33.88 -9.27 14.36
N VAL A 77 -33.21 -8.15 14.62
CA VAL A 77 -31.84 -7.88 14.17
C VAL A 77 -30.86 -8.91 14.75
N ALA A 78 -30.95 -9.22 16.04
CA ALA A 78 -30.10 -10.22 16.68
C ALA A 78 -30.22 -11.61 16.01
N ARG A 79 -31.45 -12.05 15.70
CA ARG A 79 -31.68 -13.30 14.95
C ARG A 79 -31.02 -13.29 13.58
N LYS A 80 -31.12 -12.16 12.85
CA LYS A 80 -30.46 -12.01 11.54
C LYS A 80 -28.93 -12.05 11.66
N LEU A 81 -28.36 -11.45 12.69
CA LEU A 81 -26.91 -11.46 12.94
C LEU A 81 -26.39 -12.85 13.33
N HIS A 82 -27.21 -13.68 13.96
CA HIS A 82 -26.87 -15.07 14.27
C HIS A 82 -27.03 -16.02 13.07
N ASP A 83 -27.75 -15.62 12.01
CA ASP A 83 -27.84 -16.39 10.79
C ASP A 83 -26.49 -16.36 10.05
N ARG A 84 -25.91 -17.54 9.85
CA ARG A 84 -24.62 -17.70 9.15
C ARG A 84 -24.77 -17.79 7.63
N LYS A 85 -25.99 -17.78 7.09
CA LYS A 85 -26.23 -17.78 5.65
C LYS A 85 -25.73 -16.47 5.04
N ALA A 86 -25.15 -16.56 3.85
CA ALA A 86 -24.79 -15.37 3.10
C ALA A 86 -26.05 -14.56 2.77
N ALA A 87 -26.08 -13.30 3.21
CA ALA A 87 -27.13 -12.37 2.83
C ALA A 87 -26.92 -11.96 1.37
N VAL A 88 -27.72 -12.52 0.47
CA VAL A 88 -27.77 -12.17 -0.95
C VAL A 88 -29.00 -11.31 -1.17
N THR A 89 -28.81 -10.10 -1.69
CA THR A 89 -29.90 -9.16 -1.93
C THR A 89 -30.56 -9.35 -3.28
N GLY A 90 -29.86 -9.99 -4.23
CA GLY A 90 -30.27 -10.07 -5.63
C GLY A 90 -30.10 -8.75 -6.38
N SER A 91 -29.45 -7.76 -5.77
CA SER A 91 -29.18 -6.45 -6.34
C SER A 91 -27.70 -6.31 -6.70
N LYS A 92 -27.33 -5.26 -7.43
CA LYS A 92 -25.93 -4.98 -7.75
C LYS A 92 -25.09 -4.57 -6.54
N ILE A 93 -25.69 -4.37 -5.37
CA ILE A 93 -24.95 -4.21 -4.10
C ILE A 93 -24.14 -5.48 -3.78
N ASP A 94 -24.60 -6.65 -4.24
CA ASP A 94 -23.90 -7.92 -4.03
C ASP A 94 -22.56 -7.99 -4.79
N LEU A 95 -22.37 -7.14 -5.82
CA LEU A 95 -21.08 -6.99 -6.51
C LEU A 95 -20.00 -6.40 -5.59
N LEU A 96 -20.40 -5.55 -4.64
CA LEU A 96 -19.49 -4.97 -3.66
C LEU A 96 -19.16 -6.04 -2.61
N GLN A 97 -17.94 -6.55 -2.63
CA GLN A 97 -17.56 -7.58 -1.67
C GLN A 97 -17.59 -7.04 -0.24
N THR A 98 -17.99 -7.91 0.69
CA THR A 98 -17.79 -7.72 2.13
C THR A 98 -16.66 -8.63 2.56
N GLY A 99 -15.90 -8.16 3.53
CA GLY A 99 -14.90 -9.00 4.17
C GLY A 99 -15.56 -10.22 4.84
N LYS A 100 -14.83 -11.33 4.88
CA LYS A 100 -15.21 -12.55 5.59
C LYS A 100 -14.22 -12.81 6.70
N THR A 101 -14.71 -13.11 7.89
CA THR A 101 -13.82 -13.59 8.95
C THR A 101 -13.22 -14.92 8.53
N VAL A 102 -11.90 -15.02 8.61
CA VAL A 102 -11.14 -16.24 8.28
C VAL A 102 -10.30 -16.65 9.48
N SER A 103 -9.99 -17.95 9.57
CA SER A 103 -9.12 -18.52 10.60
C SER A 103 -7.76 -18.96 10.05
N LYS A 104 -7.50 -18.66 8.77
CA LYS A 104 -6.26 -18.93 8.06
C LYS A 104 -5.94 -17.78 7.13
N ILE A 105 -4.65 -17.51 6.93
CA ILE A 105 -4.14 -16.57 5.92
C ILE A 105 -4.27 -17.26 4.55
N PRO A 106 -5.10 -16.75 3.61
CA PRO A 106 -5.43 -17.49 2.39
C PRO A 106 -4.30 -17.63 1.37
N ALA A 107 -3.34 -16.72 1.39
CA ALA A 107 -2.19 -16.67 0.49
C ALA A 107 -1.02 -15.95 1.20
N PRO A 108 0.23 -16.15 0.75
CA PRO A 108 1.38 -15.45 1.32
C PRO A 108 1.18 -13.93 1.38
N VAL A 109 1.67 -13.32 2.45
CA VAL A 109 1.62 -11.86 2.62
C VAL A 109 2.76 -11.23 1.81
N MET A 110 2.41 -10.30 0.93
CA MET A 110 3.35 -9.55 0.10
C MET A 110 3.84 -8.30 0.81
N LEU A 111 2.93 -7.51 1.40
CA LEU A 111 3.27 -6.31 2.14
C LEU A 111 2.30 -6.09 3.31
N ALA A 112 2.79 -5.39 4.33
CA ALA A 112 2.01 -4.86 5.42
C ALA A 112 2.05 -3.33 5.38
N ASP A 113 0.89 -2.69 5.55
CA ASP A 113 0.75 -1.23 5.51
C ASP A 113 -0.22 -0.71 6.56
N TRP A 114 -0.10 0.58 6.91
CA TRP A 114 -0.94 1.22 7.92
C TRP A 114 -2.38 1.40 7.38
N GLU A 115 -3.44 1.06 8.14
CA GLU A 115 -4.83 1.08 7.63
C GLU A 115 -5.35 2.48 7.28
N ASP A 116 -5.07 3.49 8.11
CA ASP A 116 -5.66 4.82 7.96
C ASP A 116 -4.71 5.77 7.21
N ARG A 117 -5.20 6.37 6.12
CA ARG A 117 -4.54 7.48 5.40
C ARG A 117 -4.17 8.63 6.37
N GLY A 118 -4.89 8.77 7.47
CA GLY A 118 -4.55 9.65 8.59
C GLY A 118 -3.13 9.47 9.12
N PHE A 119 -2.59 8.24 9.14
CA PHE A 119 -1.20 7.95 9.53
C PHE A 119 -0.16 8.61 8.63
N TYR A 120 -0.53 9.07 7.43
CA TYR A 120 0.40 9.73 6.50
C TYR A 120 0.07 11.20 6.25
N VAL A 121 -1.20 11.59 6.40
CA VAL A 121 -1.61 13.01 6.28
C VAL A 121 -1.29 13.78 7.56
N ALA A 122 -1.47 13.15 8.72
CA ALA A 122 -1.14 13.69 10.02
C ALA A 122 -0.48 12.58 10.87
N PRO A 123 0.76 12.17 10.51
CA PRO A 123 1.41 11.03 11.13
C PRO A 123 1.53 11.25 12.65
N PRO A 124 1.01 10.32 13.48
CA PRO A 124 1.28 10.38 14.90
C PRO A 124 2.79 10.23 15.12
N LEU A 125 3.28 10.83 16.21
CA LEU A 125 4.65 10.62 16.65
C LEU A 125 4.75 9.22 17.27
N VAL A 126 5.91 8.62 17.12
CA VAL A 126 6.33 7.43 17.86
C VAL A 126 7.53 7.78 18.73
N ALA A 127 7.66 7.06 19.83
CA ALA A 127 8.82 7.13 20.70
C ALA A 127 9.35 5.73 20.99
N TYR A 128 10.67 5.59 21.07
CA TYR A 128 11.32 4.32 21.37
C TYR A 128 12.69 4.57 22.00
N LEU A 129 13.27 3.53 22.59
CA LEU A 129 14.62 3.58 23.14
C LEU A 129 15.62 3.06 22.10
N ALA A 130 16.59 3.88 21.72
CA ALA A 130 17.73 3.48 20.90
C ALA A 130 19.02 3.95 21.58
N SER A 131 20.01 3.06 21.68
CA SER A 131 21.32 3.39 22.28
C SER A 131 21.22 4.04 23.67
N GLY A 132 20.22 3.64 24.47
CA GLY A 132 19.95 4.18 25.82
C GLY A 132 19.23 5.54 25.87
N HIS A 133 18.92 6.14 24.72
CA HIS A 133 18.26 7.44 24.60
C HIS A 133 16.85 7.29 24.04
N ARG A 134 15.94 8.16 24.47
CA ARG A 134 14.58 8.22 23.92
C ARG A 134 14.62 8.97 22.59
N GLN A 135 14.34 8.25 21.51
CA GLN A 135 14.17 8.80 20.18
C GLN A 135 12.68 9.10 19.94
N THR A 136 12.40 10.12 19.14
CA THR A 136 11.03 10.41 18.68
C THR A 136 11.02 10.83 17.21
N GLY A 137 10.02 10.37 16.47
CA GLY A 137 9.84 10.69 15.05
C GLY A 137 8.41 10.42 14.62
N PRO A 138 7.98 10.87 13.43
CA PRO A 138 6.67 10.51 12.91
C PRO A 138 6.66 9.02 12.51
N ILE A 139 5.54 8.34 12.71
CA ILE A 139 5.39 6.93 12.34
C ILE A 139 5.59 6.66 10.84
N SER A 140 5.38 7.67 10.00
CA SER A 140 5.63 7.62 8.56
C SER A 140 7.12 7.45 8.22
N ASP A 141 8.03 7.65 9.18
CA ASP A 141 9.46 7.41 9.01
C ASP A 141 9.84 5.96 9.34
N MET A 142 8.89 5.18 9.88
CA MET A 142 9.06 3.76 10.14
C MET A 142 8.77 2.95 8.89
N SER A 143 9.69 2.03 8.57
CA SER A 143 9.54 1.09 7.47
C SER A 143 8.97 -0.23 7.97
N LEU A 144 7.91 -0.72 7.33
CA LEU A 144 7.29 -2.01 7.62
C LEU A 144 7.72 -3.07 6.60
N TRP A 145 8.26 -4.18 7.06
CA TRP A 145 8.68 -5.30 6.22
C TRP A 145 8.00 -6.60 6.64
N VAL A 146 7.71 -7.45 5.66
CA VAL A 146 7.27 -8.82 5.88
C VAL A 146 8.50 -9.73 5.80
N GLU A 147 8.96 -10.27 6.93
CA GLU A 147 10.12 -11.19 6.95
C GLU A 147 9.69 -12.62 6.59
N SER A 148 8.51 -13.04 7.03
CA SER A 148 7.95 -14.35 6.70
C SER A 148 6.43 -14.37 6.89
N SER A 149 5.77 -15.27 6.15
CA SER A 149 4.35 -15.58 6.34
C SER A 149 4.08 -17.06 6.08
N ASP A 150 3.16 -17.63 6.86
CA ASP A 150 2.56 -18.94 6.64
C ASP A 150 1.02 -18.84 6.67
N ASP A 151 0.31 -19.96 6.82
CA ASP A 151 -1.16 -19.96 6.81
C ASP A 151 -1.80 -19.48 8.12
N GLN A 152 -1.02 -19.10 9.13
CA GLN A 152 -1.46 -18.61 10.45
C GLN A 152 -0.76 -17.34 10.92
N ARG A 153 0.55 -17.22 10.66
CA ARG A 153 1.43 -16.24 11.28
C ARG A 153 2.21 -15.44 10.24
N VAL A 154 2.47 -14.18 10.59
CA VAL A 154 3.36 -13.28 9.86
C VAL A 154 4.38 -12.71 10.84
N VAL A 155 5.66 -12.70 10.45
CA VAL A 155 6.70 -11.96 11.16
C VAL A 155 6.94 -10.65 10.42
N LEU A 156 6.78 -9.55 11.14
CA LEU A 156 6.96 -8.20 10.62
C LEU A 156 8.21 -7.58 11.24
N ARG A 157 8.99 -6.86 10.45
CA ARG A 157 10.07 -6.01 10.96
C ARG A 157 9.67 -4.55 10.80
N VAL A 158 9.80 -3.79 11.88
CA VAL A 158 9.61 -2.34 11.91
C VAL A 158 10.98 -1.71 12.09
N ASP A 159 11.46 -1.01 11.07
CA ASP A 159 12.72 -0.28 11.11
C ASP A 159 12.47 1.22 11.23
N GLY A 160 13.32 1.90 11.98
CA GLY A 160 13.36 3.35 12.10
C GLY A 160 14.80 3.80 12.33
N ASP A 161 14.99 5.07 12.69
CA ASP A 161 16.33 5.57 13.00
C ASP A 161 16.90 4.86 14.24
N GLU A 162 18.03 4.16 14.08
CA GLU A 162 18.63 3.27 15.08
C GLU A 162 17.69 2.20 15.68
N LEU A 163 16.55 1.92 15.04
CA LEU A 163 15.56 0.96 15.51
C LEU A 163 15.40 -0.17 14.51
N SER A 164 15.43 -1.40 15.02
CA SER A 164 14.90 -2.57 14.31
C SER A 164 14.20 -3.46 15.33
N THR A 165 12.87 -3.55 15.24
CA THR A 165 12.04 -4.33 16.15
C THR A 165 11.13 -5.27 15.36
N ARG A 166 10.84 -6.44 15.91
CA ARG A 166 10.01 -7.46 15.25
C ARG A 166 8.68 -7.64 15.95
N LEU A 167 7.63 -7.64 15.14
CA LEU A 167 6.27 -7.95 15.54
C LEU A 167 5.83 -9.29 14.94
N THR A 168 4.80 -9.84 15.52
CA THR A 168 4.11 -11.04 15.08
C THR A 168 2.66 -10.72 14.92
N TYR A 169 2.08 -11.10 13.79
CA TYR A 169 0.64 -11.23 13.60
C TYR A 169 0.31 -12.72 13.61
N ASP A 170 -0.67 -13.13 14.41
CA ASP A 170 -1.14 -14.51 14.48
C ASP A 170 -2.68 -14.52 14.45
N ILE A 171 -3.25 -15.04 13.36
CA ILE A 171 -4.70 -15.06 13.15
C ILE A 171 -5.44 -15.98 14.12
N SER A 172 -4.74 -16.92 14.77
CA SER A 172 -5.31 -17.85 15.74
C SER A 172 -5.33 -17.30 17.17
N ARG A 173 -4.73 -16.13 17.41
CA ARG A 173 -4.54 -15.55 18.73
C ARG A 173 -5.40 -14.31 18.95
N THR A 174 -5.77 -14.07 20.21
CA THR A 174 -6.20 -12.76 20.69
C THR A 174 -5.29 -12.34 21.85
N PRO A 175 -4.59 -11.19 21.81
CA PRO A 175 -4.49 -10.24 20.69
C PRO A 175 -3.78 -10.82 19.45
N LEU A 176 -4.09 -10.26 18.27
CA LEU A 176 -3.52 -10.65 16.97
C LEU A 176 -2.06 -10.22 16.83
N PHE A 177 -1.74 -8.99 17.25
CA PHE A 177 -0.39 -8.44 17.18
C PHE A 177 0.33 -8.51 18.52
N ALA A 178 1.60 -8.90 18.50
CA ALA A 178 2.50 -8.86 19.65
C ALA A 178 3.95 -8.70 19.19
N TYR A 179 4.84 -8.22 20.06
CA TYR A 179 6.28 -8.30 19.78
C TYR A 179 6.72 -9.76 19.69
N LEU A 180 7.73 -10.02 18.86
CA LEU A 180 8.24 -11.37 18.62
C LEU A 180 8.71 -12.05 19.92
N ASN A 181 9.30 -11.28 20.84
CA ASN A 181 9.75 -11.70 22.16
C ASN A 181 10.08 -10.47 23.02
N ASP A 182 10.47 -10.69 24.28
CA ASP A 182 10.78 -9.60 25.23
C ASP A 182 12.09 -8.85 24.93
N ALA A 183 12.93 -9.37 24.02
CA ALA A 183 14.15 -8.68 23.59
C ALA A 183 13.88 -7.55 22.59
N GLN A 184 12.65 -7.45 22.07
CA GLN A 184 12.29 -6.43 21.08
C GLN A 184 12.10 -5.06 21.74
N THR A 185 12.69 -4.03 21.15
CA THR A 185 12.49 -2.64 21.57
C THR A 185 11.02 -2.27 21.40
N ARG A 186 10.44 -1.71 22.47
CA ARG A 186 9.07 -1.22 22.49
C ARG A 186 8.97 0.14 21.80
N VAL A 187 7.93 0.28 20.99
CA VAL A 187 7.57 1.52 20.29
C VAL A 187 6.27 2.01 20.90
N GLU A 188 6.23 3.26 21.31
CA GLU A 188 5.04 3.93 21.83
C GLU A 188 4.50 4.90 20.79
N VAL A 189 3.23 4.83 20.46
CA VAL A 189 2.53 5.85 19.70
C VAL A 189 2.17 7.00 20.65
N VAL A 190 2.68 8.19 20.35
CA VAL A 190 2.52 9.41 21.15
C VAL A 190 1.35 10.21 20.59
N ARG A 191 0.28 10.33 21.39
CA ARG A 191 -0.86 11.21 21.14
C ARG A 191 -0.80 12.39 22.13
N HIS A 192 -1.55 13.46 21.86
CA HIS A 192 -1.47 14.70 22.65
C HIS A 192 -1.69 14.49 24.18
N ARG A 193 -2.45 13.47 24.60
CA ARG A 193 -2.80 13.23 26.01
C ARG A 193 -2.45 11.83 26.52
N SER A 194 -1.86 10.98 25.69
CA SER A 194 -1.55 9.59 26.05
C SER A 194 -0.42 9.05 25.19
N THR A 195 0.31 8.10 25.75
CA THR A 195 1.19 7.20 25.01
C THR A 195 0.60 5.79 25.08
N GLU A 196 0.74 5.04 24.00
CA GLU A 196 0.21 3.69 23.90
C GLU A 196 1.21 2.80 23.17
N ASP A 197 1.42 1.56 23.63
CA ASP A 197 2.30 0.61 22.95
C ASP A 197 1.77 0.34 21.52
N LEU A 198 2.66 0.37 20.53
CA LEU A 198 2.35 0.14 19.12
C LEU A 198 1.51 -1.13 18.92
N VAL A 199 1.79 -2.22 19.64
CA VAL A 199 1.00 -3.45 19.47
C VAL A 199 -0.45 -3.29 19.94
N ASN A 200 -0.73 -2.44 20.93
CA ASN A 200 -2.10 -2.17 21.34
C ASN A 200 -2.82 -1.37 20.26
N VAL A 201 -2.17 -0.31 19.73
CA VAL A 201 -2.69 0.45 18.59
C VAL A 201 -2.98 -0.46 17.40
N LEU A 202 -2.10 -1.41 17.08
CA LEU A 202 -2.29 -2.35 15.98
C LEU A 202 -3.39 -3.40 16.24
N ASN A 203 -3.78 -3.65 17.49
CA ASN A 203 -4.90 -4.54 17.77
C ASN A 203 -6.25 -3.81 17.70
N ASP A 204 -6.25 -2.49 17.91
CA ASP A 204 -7.43 -1.63 17.75
C ASP A 204 -7.61 -1.18 16.28
N ASP A 205 -6.52 -0.81 15.61
CA ASP A 205 -6.42 -0.40 14.21
C ASP A 205 -5.42 -1.30 13.44
N PRO A 206 -5.82 -2.52 13.04
CA PRO A 206 -4.94 -3.50 12.40
C PRO A 206 -4.27 -3.04 11.11
N LEU A 207 -3.02 -3.48 10.90
CA LEU A 207 -2.36 -3.34 9.61
C LEU A 207 -3.18 -3.98 8.49
N HIS A 208 -3.07 -3.40 7.30
CA HIS A 208 -3.49 -4.00 6.05
C HIS A 208 -2.40 -4.94 5.52
N LEU A 209 -2.70 -6.23 5.48
CA LEU A 209 -1.82 -7.24 4.88
C LEU A 209 -2.34 -7.52 3.46
N LEU A 210 -1.61 -7.05 2.44
CA LEU A 210 -1.92 -7.37 1.06
C LEU A 210 -1.24 -8.70 0.70
N LEU A 211 -2.02 -9.61 0.14
CA LEU A 211 -1.58 -10.94 -0.22
C LEU A 211 -1.17 -11.01 -1.69
N VAL A 212 -0.38 -12.02 -2.04
CA VAL A 212 0.15 -12.20 -3.41
C VAL A 212 -0.94 -12.44 -4.47
N ASP A 213 -2.09 -12.97 -4.05
CA ASP A 213 -3.28 -13.11 -4.89
C ASP A 213 -4.10 -11.81 -5.01
N GLY A 214 -3.53 -10.69 -4.55
CA GLY A 214 -4.11 -9.34 -4.53
C GLY A 214 -5.34 -9.18 -3.64
N SER A 215 -5.63 -10.17 -2.80
CA SER A 215 -6.60 -10.06 -1.72
C SER A 215 -5.98 -9.37 -0.51
N ARG A 216 -6.80 -8.93 0.45
CA ARG A 216 -6.35 -8.17 1.62
C ARG A 216 -6.87 -8.79 2.91
N LEU A 217 -6.05 -8.81 3.95
CA LEU A 217 -6.42 -9.21 5.30
C LEU A 217 -6.25 -8.00 6.24
N THR A 218 -7.30 -7.70 7.02
CA THR A 218 -7.29 -6.63 8.04
C THR A 218 -7.87 -7.22 9.32
N GLY A 219 -7.08 -7.27 10.39
CA GLY A 219 -7.43 -8.07 11.57
C GLY A 219 -7.64 -9.54 11.17
N ALA A 220 -8.78 -10.13 11.48
CA ALA A 220 -9.17 -11.48 11.02
C ALA A 220 -10.12 -11.47 9.81
N VAL A 221 -10.28 -10.34 9.13
CA VAL A 221 -11.25 -10.14 8.04
C VAL A 221 -10.55 -10.13 6.68
N HIS A 222 -10.85 -11.12 5.85
CA HIS A 222 -10.35 -11.27 4.48
C HIS A 222 -11.27 -10.62 3.46
N TYR A 223 -10.69 -9.79 2.60
CA TYR A 223 -11.32 -9.17 1.44
C TYR A 223 -10.75 -9.84 0.19
N ALA A 224 -11.56 -10.65 -0.47
CA ALA A 224 -11.18 -11.37 -1.69
C ALA A 224 -10.73 -10.41 -2.82
N PRO A 225 -9.92 -10.90 -3.78
CA PRO A 225 -9.60 -10.11 -4.95
C PRO A 225 -10.85 -9.95 -5.85
N PRO A 226 -10.82 -9.08 -6.87
CA PRO A 226 -11.88 -9.01 -7.87
C PRO A 226 -12.22 -10.39 -8.45
N ALA A 227 -13.52 -10.68 -8.66
CA ALA A 227 -13.98 -12.01 -9.05
C ALA A 227 -13.44 -12.47 -10.42
N ASP A 228 -13.14 -11.54 -11.31
CA ASP A 228 -12.59 -11.81 -12.65
C ASP A 228 -11.06 -11.99 -12.64
N GLY A 229 -10.42 -11.92 -11.47
CA GLY A 229 -8.96 -11.90 -11.33
C GLY A 229 -8.32 -10.59 -11.81
N PHE A 230 -7.00 -10.65 -11.97
CA PHE A 230 -6.20 -9.56 -12.55
C PHE A 230 -5.89 -9.82 -14.01
N GLU A 231 -5.83 -8.75 -14.79
CA GLU A 231 -5.25 -8.83 -16.13
C GLU A 231 -3.77 -9.25 -16.01
N PRO A 232 -3.29 -10.18 -16.85
CA PRO A 232 -1.88 -10.53 -16.89
C PRO A 232 -1.00 -9.30 -17.11
N PHE A 233 0.15 -9.25 -16.44
CA PHE A 233 1.10 -8.15 -16.61
C PHE A 233 1.61 -8.10 -18.06
N ASP A 234 1.53 -6.93 -18.69
CA ASP A 234 2.07 -6.74 -20.04
C ASP A 234 3.60 -6.67 -19.99
N ILE A 235 4.26 -7.66 -20.58
CA ILE A 235 5.72 -7.73 -20.64
C ILE A 235 6.34 -6.57 -21.43
N SER A 236 5.56 -5.89 -22.29
CA SER A 236 6.02 -4.70 -23.01
C SER A 236 6.40 -3.53 -22.08
N LEU A 237 5.87 -3.54 -20.85
CA LEU A 237 6.18 -2.57 -19.79
C LEU A 237 7.54 -2.84 -19.11
N VAL A 238 8.22 -3.93 -19.44
CA VAL A 238 9.59 -4.22 -18.98
C VAL A 238 10.61 -3.62 -19.94
N GLU A 239 11.21 -2.52 -19.53
CA GLU A 239 12.36 -1.91 -20.18
C GLU A 239 13.61 -2.78 -19.98
N PRO A 240 14.22 -3.30 -21.06
CA PRO A 240 15.38 -4.17 -20.97
C PRO A 240 16.67 -3.38 -20.83
N ILE A 241 17.40 -3.60 -19.73
CA ILE A 241 18.72 -3.00 -19.48
C ILE A 241 19.80 -4.09 -19.57
N ASP A 242 20.87 -3.80 -20.32
CA ASP A 242 22.08 -4.62 -20.34
C ASP A 242 23.03 -4.17 -19.22
N TRP A 243 22.72 -4.60 -18.00
CA TRP A 243 23.45 -4.25 -16.77
C TRP A 243 24.95 -4.53 -16.86
N ALA A 244 25.33 -5.61 -17.55
CA ALA A 244 26.72 -5.97 -17.74
C ALA A 244 27.46 -4.96 -18.62
N SER A 245 26.82 -4.50 -19.71
CA SER A 245 27.39 -3.46 -20.57
C SER A 245 27.51 -2.10 -19.86
N GLU A 246 26.64 -1.83 -18.88
CA GLU A 246 26.65 -0.63 -18.05
C GLU A 246 27.67 -0.68 -16.89
N GLY A 247 28.33 -1.84 -16.70
CA GLY A 247 29.29 -2.06 -15.62
C GLY A 247 28.64 -2.18 -14.25
N VAL A 248 27.38 -2.60 -14.18
CA VAL A 248 26.60 -2.71 -12.94
C VAL A 248 26.70 -4.12 -12.36
N ASP A 249 27.08 -4.20 -11.09
CA ASP A 249 26.89 -5.40 -10.28
C ASP A 249 25.45 -5.43 -9.76
N VAL A 250 24.64 -6.31 -10.35
CA VAL A 250 23.21 -6.45 -10.04
C VAL A 250 22.93 -6.91 -8.60
N GLN A 251 23.94 -7.36 -7.86
CA GLN A 251 23.80 -7.74 -6.46
C GLN A 251 24.00 -6.55 -5.51
N ILE A 252 24.47 -5.41 -6.02
CA ILE A 252 24.73 -4.19 -5.24
C ILE A 252 23.64 -3.17 -5.54
N GLU A 253 22.67 -3.07 -4.62
CA GLU A 253 21.60 -2.08 -4.69
C GLU A 253 22.16 -0.65 -4.57
N PHE A 254 22.92 -0.41 -3.50
CA PHE A 254 23.52 0.87 -3.16
C PHE A 254 24.98 0.69 -2.73
N ALA A 255 25.84 1.62 -3.13
CA ALA A 255 27.21 1.72 -2.65
C ALA A 255 27.68 3.18 -2.64
N GLU A 256 28.68 3.48 -1.82
CA GLU A 256 29.32 4.79 -1.74
C GLU A 256 30.76 4.77 -2.28
N GLY A 257 31.32 5.95 -2.51
CA GLY A 257 32.72 6.11 -2.93
C GLY A 257 33.00 5.48 -4.30
N ALA A 258 34.14 4.80 -4.42
CA ALA A 258 34.60 4.24 -5.69
C ALA A 258 33.70 3.13 -6.25
N ALA A 259 32.91 2.46 -5.40
CA ALA A 259 32.00 1.39 -5.81
C ALA A 259 30.63 1.90 -6.26
N GLN A 260 30.29 3.17 -5.97
CA GLN A 260 28.99 3.76 -6.30
C GLN A 260 28.61 3.56 -7.78
N PRO A 261 29.46 3.84 -8.79
CA PRO A 261 29.07 3.74 -10.20
C PRO A 261 28.72 2.31 -10.66
N ALA A 262 29.17 1.29 -9.92
CA ALA A 262 28.87 -0.12 -10.21
C ALA A 262 27.60 -0.63 -9.51
N SER A 263 26.96 0.18 -8.65
CA SER A 263 25.68 -0.16 -8.01
C SER A 263 24.49 0.17 -8.91
N ILE A 264 23.34 -0.46 -8.65
CA ILE A 264 22.08 -0.16 -9.34
C ILE A 264 21.69 1.31 -9.18
N GLN A 265 21.72 1.83 -7.95
CA GLN A 265 21.40 3.23 -7.69
C GLN A 265 22.43 4.19 -8.32
N GLY A 266 23.71 3.80 -8.41
CA GLY A 266 24.72 4.58 -9.11
C GLY A 266 24.48 4.67 -10.62
N TYR A 267 24.01 3.57 -11.23
CA TYR A 267 23.54 3.60 -12.62
C TYR A 267 22.33 4.51 -12.77
N LEU A 268 21.33 4.44 -11.89
CA LEU A 268 20.17 5.33 -11.93
C LEU A 268 20.55 6.81 -11.84
N ALA A 269 21.46 7.17 -10.93
CA ALA A 269 21.94 8.54 -10.79
C ALA A 269 22.48 9.08 -12.13
N ARG A 270 23.19 8.25 -12.90
CA ARG A 270 23.68 8.59 -14.25
C ARG A 270 22.57 8.56 -15.31
N ALA A 271 21.76 7.51 -15.32
CA ALA A 271 20.75 7.27 -16.34
C ALA A 271 19.62 8.30 -16.30
N LEU A 272 19.30 8.83 -15.12
CA LEU A 272 18.23 9.80 -14.89
C LEU A 272 18.69 11.26 -15.01
N ASP A 273 19.99 11.56 -14.96
CA ASP A 273 20.50 12.93 -15.20
C ASP A 273 20.41 13.31 -16.68
N ARG A 274 19.20 13.60 -17.12
CA ARG A 274 18.84 13.98 -18.48
C ARG A 274 18.16 15.34 -18.47
N SER A 275 18.29 16.09 -19.57
CA SER A 275 17.71 17.44 -19.69
C SER A 275 16.18 17.47 -19.64
N GLU A 276 15.52 16.35 -19.97
CA GLU A 276 14.07 16.18 -19.85
C GLU A 276 13.58 16.16 -18.40
N ASN A 277 14.44 15.75 -17.46
CA ASN A 277 14.15 15.81 -16.03
C ASN A 277 14.58 17.18 -15.52
N GLU A 278 13.63 17.97 -15.02
CA GLU A 278 13.92 19.27 -14.42
C GLU A 278 14.55 19.08 -13.03
N VAL A 279 14.07 18.10 -12.26
CA VAL A 279 14.63 17.67 -10.98
C VAL A 279 14.86 16.17 -10.98
N VAL A 280 16.01 15.75 -10.45
CA VAL A 280 16.33 14.34 -10.14
C VAL A 280 16.78 14.30 -8.69
N TYR A 281 15.96 13.71 -7.83
CA TYR A 281 16.19 13.60 -6.40
C TYR A 281 16.55 12.15 -6.05
N TRP A 282 17.69 11.97 -5.39
CA TRP A 282 18.10 10.69 -4.80
C TRP A 282 17.67 10.67 -3.33
N ASP A 283 16.72 9.81 -3.01
CA ASP A 283 16.13 9.64 -1.68
C ASP A 283 16.29 8.20 -1.20
N HIS A 284 17.44 7.86 -0.61
CA HIS A 284 17.69 6.50 -0.11
C HIS A 284 17.84 6.44 1.42
N GLY A 285 17.17 5.48 2.05
CA GLY A 285 17.25 5.17 3.48
C GLY A 285 15.89 5.09 4.17
N SER A 286 15.86 4.87 5.48
CA SER A 286 14.58 4.70 6.20
C SER A 286 13.65 5.91 6.00
N GLY A 287 12.38 5.60 5.74
CA GLY A 287 11.35 6.61 5.51
C GLY A 287 11.49 7.38 4.19
N GLU A 288 12.28 6.89 3.24
CA GLU A 288 12.29 7.39 1.86
C GLU A 288 10.89 7.37 1.21
N THR A 289 10.75 8.18 0.17
CA THR A 289 9.56 8.19 -0.70
C THR A 289 9.67 7.14 -1.80
N ALA A 290 10.85 7.06 -2.42
CA ALA A 290 11.35 6.06 -3.36
C ALA A 290 12.86 6.32 -3.53
N ASP A 291 13.68 5.35 -3.96
CA ASP A 291 15.13 5.55 -4.10
C ASP A 291 15.49 6.74 -5.00
N PHE A 292 14.72 6.95 -6.09
CA PHE A 292 14.78 8.16 -6.89
C PHE A 292 13.40 8.71 -7.22
N VAL A 293 13.31 10.03 -7.30
CA VAL A 293 12.13 10.73 -7.78
C VAL A 293 12.55 11.73 -8.86
N THR A 294 11.97 11.64 -10.05
CA THR A 294 12.20 12.60 -11.14
C THR A 294 10.97 13.47 -11.36
N PHE A 295 11.20 14.74 -11.69
CA PHE A 295 10.16 15.67 -12.08
C PHE A 295 10.46 16.23 -13.46
N SER A 296 9.50 16.10 -14.38
CA SER A 296 9.64 16.53 -15.77
C SER A 296 8.48 17.43 -16.14
N ARG A 297 8.77 18.62 -16.64
CA ARG A 297 7.72 19.56 -17.03
C ARG A 297 7.17 19.18 -18.39
N LEU A 298 5.85 19.00 -18.44
CA LEU A 298 5.10 18.75 -19.66
C LEU A 298 4.43 20.05 -20.12
N ALA A 299 3.91 20.05 -21.35
CA ALA A 299 3.19 21.20 -21.90
C ALA A 299 2.00 21.64 -21.01
N GLU A 300 1.31 20.67 -20.41
CA GLU A 300 0.11 20.92 -19.59
C GLU A 300 0.34 20.67 -18.10
N GLY A 301 1.55 20.38 -17.62
CA GLY A 301 1.70 20.02 -16.22
C GLY A 301 3.08 19.53 -15.82
N VAL A 302 3.12 18.65 -14.81
CA VAL A 302 4.35 17.99 -14.36
C VAL A 302 4.13 16.48 -14.28
N GLN A 303 5.12 15.73 -14.77
CA GLN A 303 5.20 14.29 -14.63
C GLN A 303 6.19 13.96 -13.51
N ILE A 304 5.79 13.04 -12.63
CA ILE A 304 6.58 12.56 -11.52
C ILE A 304 6.73 11.05 -11.65
N LEU A 305 7.96 10.56 -11.71
CA LEU A 305 8.27 9.12 -11.70
C LEU A 305 8.97 8.78 -10.39
N PHE A 306 8.47 7.76 -9.70
CA PHE A 306 9.10 7.13 -8.56
C PHE A 306 9.84 5.87 -9.00
N TYR A 307 11.10 5.71 -8.58
CA TYR A 307 11.92 4.54 -8.88
C TYR A 307 12.25 3.81 -7.59
N HIS A 308 11.77 2.57 -7.48
CA HIS A 308 12.08 1.68 -6.36
C HIS A 308 13.06 0.60 -6.84
N CYS A 309 14.21 0.52 -6.21
CA CYS A 309 15.33 -0.32 -6.60
C CYS A 309 15.50 -1.47 -5.63
N LYS A 310 15.80 -2.63 -6.17
CA LYS A 310 16.24 -3.75 -5.35
C LYS A 310 17.33 -4.54 -6.06
N SER A 311 18.34 -4.97 -5.30
CA SER A 311 19.33 -5.90 -5.83
C SER A 311 18.68 -7.22 -6.25
N SER A 312 19.35 -7.89 -7.19
CA SER A 312 19.07 -9.29 -7.48
C SER A 312 19.80 -10.13 -6.44
N GLY A 313 19.13 -11.12 -5.84
CA GLY A 313 19.79 -12.05 -4.93
C GLY A 313 20.87 -12.93 -5.61
N GLY A 314 21.08 -12.80 -6.93
CA GLY A 314 22.07 -13.56 -7.70
C GLY A 314 22.55 -12.87 -8.97
N THR A 315 23.61 -13.42 -9.55
CA THR A 315 24.32 -12.85 -10.72
C THR A 315 23.58 -13.02 -12.04
N SER A 316 22.62 -13.94 -12.13
CA SER A 316 21.78 -14.13 -13.32
C SER A 316 20.33 -13.80 -13.00
N PRO A 317 19.58 -13.17 -13.94
CA PRO A 317 18.13 -13.04 -13.82
C PRO A 317 17.50 -14.41 -13.58
N GLY A 318 16.59 -14.50 -12.62
CA GLY A 318 16.08 -15.78 -12.16
C GLY A 318 14.81 -15.63 -11.34
N ASN A 319 14.15 -16.76 -11.07
CA ASN A 319 12.79 -16.80 -10.55
C ASN A 319 12.71 -16.58 -9.03
N ARG A 320 13.30 -15.48 -8.56
CA ARG A 320 13.37 -15.10 -7.15
C ARG A 320 12.17 -14.24 -6.82
N VAL A 321 11.09 -14.91 -6.43
CA VAL A 321 9.82 -14.23 -6.16
C VAL A 321 9.92 -13.25 -4.97
N GLY A 322 10.82 -13.51 -4.01
CA GLY A 322 11.07 -12.63 -2.86
C GLY A 322 11.51 -11.22 -3.28
N ASP A 323 12.50 -11.13 -4.18
CA ASP A 323 13.02 -9.87 -4.72
C ASP A 323 11.92 -9.06 -5.42
N VAL A 324 10.95 -9.74 -6.04
CA VAL A 324 9.80 -9.12 -6.72
C VAL A 324 8.72 -8.68 -5.71
N TYR A 325 8.44 -9.48 -4.68
CA TYR A 325 7.50 -9.10 -3.62
C TYR A 325 7.91 -7.79 -2.94
N GLU A 326 9.19 -7.67 -2.58
CA GLU A 326 9.71 -6.52 -1.86
C GLU A 326 9.58 -5.23 -2.67
N VAL A 327 10.11 -5.22 -3.90
CA VAL A 327 10.15 -4.03 -4.74
C VAL A 327 8.74 -3.62 -5.23
N CYS A 328 7.86 -4.59 -5.52
CA CYS A 328 6.46 -4.30 -5.85
C CYS A 328 5.69 -3.77 -4.64
N GLY A 329 6.00 -4.28 -3.44
CA GLY A 329 5.44 -3.78 -2.19
C GLY A 329 5.83 -2.32 -1.93
N GLN A 330 7.08 -1.95 -2.20
CA GLN A 330 7.53 -0.56 -2.10
C GLN A 330 6.80 0.36 -3.11
N ALA A 331 6.65 -0.07 -4.36
CA ALA A 331 5.91 0.70 -5.37
C ALA A 331 4.44 0.94 -4.96
N VAL A 332 3.78 -0.08 -4.40
CA VAL A 332 2.41 0.04 -3.88
C VAL A 332 2.35 1.00 -2.68
N LYS A 333 3.30 0.91 -1.74
CA LYS A 333 3.38 1.85 -0.61
C LYS A 333 3.66 3.28 -1.05
N GLY A 334 4.46 3.45 -2.11
CA GLY A 334 4.78 4.74 -2.72
C GLY A 334 3.56 5.53 -3.19
N LEU A 335 2.40 4.89 -3.38
CA LEU A 335 1.14 5.56 -3.74
C LEU A 335 0.73 6.65 -2.75
N ILE A 336 1.17 6.52 -1.49
CA ILE A 336 0.93 7.55 -0.48
C ILE A 336 1.73 8.83 -0.73
N TRP A 337 2.72 8.83 -1.61
CA TRP A 337 3.46 10.02 -2.00
C TRP A 337 2.94 10.65 -3.29
N CYS A 338 1.89 10.09 -3.91
CA CYS A 338 1.23 10.63 -5.11
C CYS A 338 0.34 11.84 -4.81
N ASP A 339 0.87 12.81 -4.08
CA ASP A 339 0.30 14.12 -3.81
C ASP A 339 1.46 15.10 -3.92
N LEU A 340 1.41 15.97 -4.93
CA LEU A 340 2.58 16.77 -5.32
C LEU A 340 3.07 17.68 -4.19
N ARG A 341 2.14 18.28 -3.43
CA ARG A 341 2.50 19.17 -2.31
C ARG A 341 3.12 18.38 -1.18
N ARG A 342 2.54 17.24 -0.80
CA ARG A 342 3.08 16.37 0.25
C ARG A 342 4.44 15.81 -0.13
N LEU A 343 4.61 15.35 -1.37
CA LEU A 343 5.87 14.84 -1.90
C LEU A 343 6.96 15.91 -1.83
N VAL A 344 6.71 17.09 -2.40
CA VAL A 344 7.69 18.19 -2.40
C VAL A 344 8.04 18.58 -0.96
N ALA A 345 7.05 18.72 -0.08
CA ALA A 345 7.31 19.03 1.33
C ALA A 345 8.19 17.96 2.00
N ARG A 346 7.95 16.68 1.71
CA ARG A 346 8.70 15.55 2.26
C ARG A 346 10.15 15.53 1.76
N LEU A 347 10.38 15.66 0.46
CA LEU A 347 11.72 15.68 -0.13
C LEU A 347 12.53 16.87 0.39
N LEU A 348 11.93 18.06 0.45
CA LEU A 348 12.60 19.25 1.02
C LEU A 348 12.93 19.08 2.52
N GLN A 349 12.02 18.49 3.29
CA GLN A 349 12.27 18.19 4.70
C GLN A 349 13.47 17.24 4.86
N ARG A 350 13.51 16.15 4.08
CA ARG A 350 14.60 15.16 4.14
C ARG A 350 15.94 15.76 3.72
N PHE A 351 15.96 16.57 2.66
CA PHE A 351 17.14 17.31 2.22
C PHE A 351 17.71 18.21 3.33
N ARG A 352 16.86 19.07 3.91
CA ARG A 352 17.26 20.02 4.96
C ARG A 352 17.74 19.34 6.24
N ASN A 353 17.15 18.20 6.57
CA ASN A 353 17.52 17.42 7.76
C ASN A 353 18.75 16.52 7.54
N GLY A 354 19.17 16.30 6.29
CA GLY A 354 20.24 15.36 5.97
C GLY A 354 19.90 13.91 6.33
N THR A 355 18.62 13.53 6.23
CA THR A 355 18.15 12.18 6.60
C THR A 355 18.46 11.19 5.48
N GLY A 356 19.30 10.19 5.76
CA GLY A 356 19.74 9.23 4.75
C GLY A 356 20.49 9.89 3.59
N GLN A 357 20.42 9.27 2.42
CA GLN A 357 20.86 9.86 1.16
C GLN A 357 19.74 10.76 0.64
N ALA A 358 19.91 12.07 0.79
CA ALA A 358 18.95 13.08 0.36
C ALA A 358 19.69 14.10 -0.51
N LYS A 359 19.75 13.87 -1.83
CA LYS A 359 20.60 14.66 -2.74
C LYS A 359 19.89 15.02 -4.04
N PHE A 360 20.10 16.25 -4.50
CA PHE A 360 19.78 16.66 -5.86
C PHE A 360 20.91 16.22 -6.78
N ILE A 361 20.61 15.26 -7.67
CA ILE A 361 21.48 14.97 -8.82
C ILE A 361 21.33 16.09 -9.85
N ARG A 362 20.08 16.55 -10.02
CA ARG A 362 19.73 17.64 -10.93
C ARG A 362 18.66 18.52 -10.30
N GLY A 363 18.71 19.82 -10.63
CA GLY A 363 17.86 20.83 -10.02
C GLY A 363 18.33 21.20 -8.62
N ASP A 364 17.49 21.91 -7.89
CA ASP A 364 17.76 22.35 -6.53
C ASP A 364 16.46 22.51 -5.72
N GLU A 365 16.61 22.92 -4.46
CA GLU A 365 15.50 23.17 -3.55
C GLU A 365 14.51 24.23 -4.10
N ALA A 366 14.99 25.27 -4.78
CA ALA A 366 14.14 26.32 -5.31
C ALA A 366 13.28 25.81 -6.47
N LEU A 367 13.88 25.02 -7.35
CA LEU A 367 13.22 24.39 -8.50
C LEU A 367 12.17 23.39 -8.04
N LEU A 368 12.52 22.53 -7.07
CA LEU A 368 11.57 21.57 -6.49
C LEU A 368 10.40 22.27 -5.79
N ALA A 369 10.68 23.33 -5.02
CA ALA A 369 9.63 24.13 -4.38
C ALA A 369 8.69 24.80 -5.40
N ALA A 370 9.23 25.28 -6.53
CA ALA A 370 8.45 25.88 -7.60
C ALA A 370 7.49 24.88 -8.29
N LEU A 371 7.81 23.58 -8.27
CA LEU A 371 6.97 22.53 -8.84
C LEU A 371 5.75 22.19 -7.96
N ALA A 372 5.76 22.49 -6.65
CA ALA A 372 4.73 22.07 -5.70
C ALA A 372 3.29 22.48 -6.05
N SER A 373 3.11 23.49 -6.89
CA SER A 373 1.81 24.04 -7.30
C SER A 373 1.46 23.81 -8.77
N VAL A 374 2.32 23.14 -9.53
CA VAL A 374 2.07 22.85 -10.96
C VAL A 374 0.96 21.81 -11.08
N ALA A 375 -0.02 22.09 -11.94
CA ALA A 375 -1.16 21.23 -12.18
C ALA A 375 -1.55 21.24 -13.67
N PRO A 376 -2.08 20.11 -14.20
CA PRO A 376 -2.12 18.77 -13.62
C PRO A 376 -0.75 18.17 -13.25
N ALA A 377 -0.79 17.23 -12.30
CA ALA A 377 0.34 16.40 -11.92
C ALA A 377 0.01 14.94 -12.23
N SER A 378 0.89 14.25 -12.96
CA SER A 378 0.78 12.82 -13.25
C SER A 378 1.86 12.05 -12.51
N PHE A 379 1.50 10.89 -11.97
CA PHE A 379 2.40 10.04 -11.21
C PHE A 379 2.55 8.68 -11.88
N GLU A 380 3.77 8.16 -11.88
CA GLU A 380 4.12 6.85 -12.41
C GLU A 380 5.05 6.13 -11.46
N MET A 381 4.91 4.80 -11.40
CA MET A 381 5.74 3.93 -10.59
C MET A 381 6.66 3.11 -11.48
N VAL A 382 7.94 3.08 -11.16
CA VAL A 382 8.97 2.29 -11.84
C VAL A 382 9.62 1.36 -10.81
N VAL A 383 9.57 0.06 -11.09
CA VAL A 383 10.31 -0.97 -10.34
C VAL A 383 11.62 -1.24 -11.07
N VAL A 384 12.75 -1.10 -10.39
CA VAL A 384 14.08 -1.44 -10.92
C VAL A 384 14.54 -2.72 -10.26
N GLN A 385 14.48 -3.83 -10.99
CA GLN A 385 14.86 -5.13 -10.48
C GLN A 385 15.54 -5.96 -11.57
N PRO A 386 16.89 -6.03 -11.57
CA PRO A 386 17.65 -6.80 -12.56
C PRO A 386 17.28 -8.29 -12.62
N GLY A 387 16.74 -8.86 -11.54
CA GLY A 387 16.25 -10.24 -11.50
C GLY A 387 15.10 -10.53 -12.47
N ILE A 388 14.34 -9.51 -12.89
CA ILE A 388 13.23 -9.64 -13.83
C ILE A 388 13.78 -9.50 -15.25
N ALA A 389 13.69 -10.55 -16.05
CA ALA A 389 14.09 -10.50 -17.46
C ALA A 389 12.91 -10.05 -18.35
N ASN A 390 13.21 -9.34 -19.44
CA ASN A 390 12.23 -9.03 -20.49
C ASN A 390 11.92 -10.27 -21.36
N VAL A 391 11.28 -11.26 -20.72
CA VAL A 391 10.71 -12.47 -21.30
C VAL A 391 9.46 -12.82 -20.50
N LYS A 392 8.61 -13.71 -21.03
CA LYS A 392 7.42 -14.17 -20.31
C LYS A 392 7.81 -14.64 -18.89
N PRO A 393 7.34 -14.00 -17.81
CA PRO A 393 7.70 -14.36 -16.46
C PRO A 393 7.06 -15.70 -16.08
N GLU A 394 7.65 -16.40 -15.10
CA GLU A 394 6.97 -17.51 -14.46
C GLU A 394 5.67 -17.05 -13.80
N GLN A 395 4.71 -17.97 -13.68
CA GLN A 395 3.38 -17.66 -13.19
C GLN A 395 3.38 -16.88 -11.86
N LYS A 396 4.23 -17.28 -10.90
CA LYS A 396 4.32 -16.60 -9.60
C LYS A 396 4.78 -15.15 -9.72
N ILE A 397 5.76 -14.86 -10.56
CA ILE A 397 6.23 -13.49 -10.80
C ILE A 397 5.15 -12.71 -11.56
N ALA A 398 4.52 -13.33 -12.57
CA ALA A 398 3.44 -12.71 -13.33
C ALA A 398 2.26 -12.29 -12.44
N GLU A 399 1.87 -13.13 -11.49
CA GLU A 399 0.78 -12.86 -10.54
C GLU A 399 1.09 -11.66 -9.63
N VAL A 400 2.33 -11.55 -9.14
CA VAL A 400 2.77 -10.41 -8.32
C VAL A 400 2.77 -9.12 -9.11
N LEU A 401 3.35 -9.14 -10.32
CA LEU A 401 3.41 -7.97 -11.18
C LEU A 401 2.00 -7.52 -11.60
N ALA A 402 1.11 -8.47 -11.92
CA ALA A 402 -0.28 -8.19 -12.25
C ALA A 402 -1.04 -7.59 -11.07
N SER A 403 -0.85 -8.14 -9.86
CA SER A 403 -1.45 -7.63 -8.63
C SER A 403 -0.97 -6.21 -8.31
N ALA A 404 0.34 -5.97 -8.35
CA ALA A 404 0.93 -4.65 -8.12
C ALA A 404 0.47 -3.63 -9.17
N ASN A 405 0.50 -3.99 -10.46
CA ASN A 405 0.00 -3.15 -11.54
C ASN A 405 -1.48 -2.81 -11.36
N SER A 406 -2.33 -3.79 -11.04
CA SER A 406 -3.74 -3.54 -10.76
C SER A 406 -3.94 -2.60 -9.57
N TYR A 407 -3.05 -2.66 -8.58
CA TYR A 407 -3.11 -1.76 -7.43
C TYR A 407 -2.75 -0.32 -7.82
N VAL A 408 -1.67 -0.15 -8.60
CA VAL A 408 -1.22 1.15 -9.14
C VAL A 408 -2.26 1.76 -10.10
N VAL A 409 -2.76 1.00 -11.07
CA VAL A 409 -3.77 1.47 -12.03
C VAL A 409 -5.08 1.78 -11.33
N GLY A 410 -5.50 0.94 -10.39
CA GLY A 410 -6.71 1.22 -9.60
C GLY A 410 -6.60 2.52 -8.83
N ALA A 411 -5.38 2.93 -8.45
CA ALA A 411 -5.08 4.17 -7.76
C ALA A 411 -5.06 5.37 -8.71
N GLY A 412 -5.46 5.18 -9.98
CA GLY A 412 -5.55 6.24 -10.97
C GLY A 412 -4.21 6.68 -11.55
N LEU A 413 -3.15 5.87 -11.38
CA LEU A 413 -1.86 6.07 -12.03
C LEU A 413 -1.79 5.34 -13.37
N ALA A 414 -0.75 5.62 -14.15
CA ALA A 414 -0.42 4.81 -15.32
C ALA A 414 0.07 3.41 -14.90
N GLU A 415 0.22 2.53 -15.89
CA GLU A 415 0.69 1.16 -15.66
C GLU A 415 2.08 1.12 -15.02
N LEU A 416 2.30 0.13 -14.16
CA LEU A 416 3.57 -0.09 -13.48
C LEU A 416 4.65 -0.43 -14.51
N ARG A 417 5.70 0.38 -14.59
CA ARG A 417 6.85 0.14 -15.45
C ARG A 417 7.92 -0.65 -14.69
N ILE A 418 8.69 -1.45 -15.43
CA ILE A 418 9.78 -2.22 -14.86
C ILE A 418 11.06 -1.96 -15.64
N TRP A 419 12.15 -1.69 -14.94
CA TRP A 419 13.51 -1.73 -15.49
C TRP A 419 14.13 -3.06 -15.09
N GLY A 420 14.18 -3.97 -16.06
CA GLY A 420 14.62 -5.34 -15.89
C GLY A 420 15.88 -5.65 -16.68
N SER A 421 16.33 -6.90 -16.62
CA SER A 421 17.41 -7.38 -17.47
C SER A 421 16.94 -7.58 -18.92
N ALA A 422 17.82 -7.22 -19.85
CA ALA A 422 17.71 -7.67 -21.23
C ALA A 422 17.64 -9.20 -21.30
N LYS A 423 16.99 -9.71 -22.35
CA LYS A 423 16.85 -11.14 -22.58
C LYS A 423 18.24 -11.81 -22.57
N PRO A 424 18.44 -12.92 -21.81
CA PRO A 424 19.70 -13.63 -21.80
C PRO A 424 20.08 -14.03 -23.23
N LYS A 425 21.31 -13.71 -23.66
CA LYS A 425 21.86 -14.25 -24.91
C LYS A 425 22.02 -15.76 -24.71
N LYS A 426 21.35 -16.54 -25.55
CA LYS A 426 21.40 -18.01 -25.53
C LYS A 426 22.81 -18.53 -25.84
#